data_AF-A0A9D9IJQ3-F1
#
_entry.id   AF-A0A9D9IJQ3-F1
#
_cell.length_a   1.000
_cell.length_b   1.000
_cell.length_c   1.000
_cell.angle_alpha   90.00
_cell.angle_beta   90.00
_cell.angle_gamma   90.00
#
_symmetry.space_group_name_H-M   'P 1'
#
loop_
_entity.id
_entity.type
_entity.pdbx_description
1 polymer ?
#
loop_
_entity_poly.entity_id
_entity_poly.type
_entity_poly.pdbx_seq_one_letter_code
_entity_poly.pdbx_strand_id
1 'polypeptide(L)'
;MKKILAAVSKFLLVTLFGIPQACMQTKEYEYGCPTVDYQFKGKVMDEEMNPIEGIKVSITDSQNGYKADEMTDVSGEFAFNETIAGFSIDEVRVFFRDIDGSDGGG
;
A
#
# COMPACT_ATOMS: atom_id res chain seq x y z
N MET A 1 -67.86 8.90 -4.41
CA MET A 1 -66.97 9.73 -3.57
C MET A 1 -65.98 8.91 -2.73
N LYS A 2 -66.37 7.78 -2.11
CA LYS A 2 -65.47 6.97 -1.25
C LYS A 2 -64.27 6.29 -1.96
N LYS A 3 -64.37 6.01 -3.27
CA LYS A 3 -63.30 5.33 -4.03
C LYS A 3 -62.12 6.24 -4.41
N ILE A 4 -62.36 7.55 -4.54
CA ILE A 4 -61.33 8.55 -4.89
C ILE A 4 -60.50 8.89 -3.64
N LEU A 5 -61.12 8.93 -2.46
CA LEU A 5 -60.44 9.21 -1.20
C LEU A 5 -59.41 8.12 -0.82
N ALA A 6 -59.70 6.85 -1.13
CA ALA A 6 -58.78 5.74 -0.91
C ALA A 6 -57.57 5.75 -1.87
N ALA A 7 -57.75 6.25 -3.10
CA ALA A 7 -56.68 6.34 -4.10
C ALA A 7 -55.66 7.44 -3.74
N VAL A 8 -56.14 8.58 -3.24
CA VAL A 8 -55.28 9.69 -2.77
C VAL A 8 -54.56 9.30 -1.47
N SER A 9 -55.20 8.54 -0.59
CA SER A 9 -54.61 8.04 0.66
C SER A 9 -53.47 7.03 0.44
N LYS A 10 -53.57 6.15 -0.57
CA LYS A 10 -52.49 5.22 -0.93
C LYS A 10 -51.28 5.91 -1.56
N PHE A 11 -51.49 6.99 -2.31
CA PHE A 11 -50.40 7.75 -2.92
C PHE A 11 -49.67 8.62 -1.89
N LEU A 12 -50.39 9.15 -0.90
CA LEU A 12 -49.83 9.99 0.17
C LEU A 12 -48.95 9.21 1.17
N LEU A 13 -49.24 7.92 1.40
CA LEU A 13 -48.47 7.10 2.36
C LEU A 13 -47.08 6.71 1.83
N VAL A 14 -46.94 6.55 0.51
CA VAL A 14 -45.66 6.18 -0.13
C VAL A 14 -44.70 7.38 -0.16
N THR A 15 -45.22 8.61 -0.23
CA THR A 15 -44.40 9.83 -0.17
C THR A 15 -44.03 10.25 1.26
N LEU A 16 -44.71 9.73 2.29
CA LEU A 16 -44.41 10.05 3.70
C LEU A 16 -43.30 9.17 4.30
N PHE A 17 -42.99 8.02 3.68
CA PHE A 17 -41.90 7.12 4.07
C PHE A 17 -40.91 6.77 2.95
N GLY A 18 -41.18 7.20 1.71
CA GLY A 18 -40.39 6.89 0.53
C GLY A 18 -39.48 8.03 0.08
N ILE A 19 -38.44 8.31 0.85
CA ILE A 19 -37.20 8.82 0.27
C ILE A 19 -36.13 7.76 0.55
N PRO A 20 -35.72 6.94 -0.42
CA PRO A 20 -34.39 6.38 -0.37
C PRO A 20 -33.47 7.58 -0.62
N GLN A 21 -33.06 8.26 0.44
CA GLN A 21 -31.88 9.12 0.34
C GLN A 21 -30.74 8.17 0.04
N ALA A 22 -30.49 8.03 -1.26
CA ALA A 22 -29.28 7.53 -1.83
C ALA A 22 -28.13 8.02 -0.96
N CYS A 23 -27.41 7.04 -0.41
CA CYS A 23 -26.08 7.22 0.17
C CYS A 23 -25.97 8.51 1.00
N MET A 24 -26.71 8.58 2.11
CA MET A 24 -26.17 9.36 3.22
C MET A 24 -24.91 8.61 3.61
N GLN A 25 -23.77 9.07 3.08
CA GLN A 25 -22.45 8.64 3.48
C GLN A 25 -22.29 9.10 4.92
N THR A 26 -22.92 8.35 5.84
CA THR A 26 -22.47 8.29 7.20
C THR A 26 -20.98 8.01 7.05
N LYS A 27 -20.15 9.01 7.32
CA LYS A 27 -18.78 8.74 7.73
C LYS A 27 -18.94 7.96 9.02
N GLU A 28 -19.13 6.66 8.86
CA GLU A 28 -18.83 5.69 9.88
C GLU A 28 -17.40 6.06 10.27
N TYR A 29 -17.25 6.56 11.50
CA TYR A 29 -15.92 6.60 12.09
C TYR A 29 -15.54 5.14 12.25
N GLU A 30 -14.95 4.57 11.21
CA GLU A 30 -14.34 3.27 11.27
C GLU A 30 -13.31 3.32 12.41
N TYR A 31 -13.35 2.33 13.28
CA TYR A 31 -12.48 2.23 14.45
C TYR A 31 -11.02 2.15 14.01
N GLY A 32 -10.37 3.31 13.91
CA GLY A 32 -8.99 3.46 13.48
C GLY A 32 -8.80 3.18 11.98
N CYS A 33 -7.99 4.01 11.31
CA CYS A 33 -7.34 3.60 10.07
C CYS A 33 -6.01 2.98 10.49
N PRO A 34 -5.93 1.64 10.66
CA PRO A 34 -4.68 0.99 11.02
C PRO A 34 -3.59 1.35 10.01
N THR A 35 -2.50 1.92 10.51
CA THR A 35 -1.30 2.15 9.72
C THR A 35 -0.31 1.03 10.02
N VAL A 36 0.36 0.55 8.99
CA VAL A 36 1.49 -0.35 9.15
C VAL A 36 2.67 0.22 8.39
N ASP A 37 3.83 -0.02 8.96
CA ASP A 37 5.11 0.52 8.56
C ASP A 37 6.03 -0.66 8.21
N TYR A 38 6.48 -0.71 6.96
CA TYR A 38 7.38 -1.76 6.49
C TYR A 38 8.81 -1.23 6.39
N GLN A 39 9.76 -2.01 6.90
CA GLN A 39 11.18 -1.72 6.83
C GLN A 39 11.93 -2.86 6.13
N PHE A 40 12.82 -2.49 5.21
CA PHE A 40 13.63 -3.43 4.44
C PHE A 40 15.10 -3.27 4.80
N LYS A 41 15.70 -4.38 5.24
CA LYS A 41 17.10 -4.48 5.65
C LYS A 41 17.66 -5.80 5.18
N GLY A 42 18.96 -5.85 4.92
CA GLY A 42 19.62 -7.09 4.55
C GLY A 42 21.11 -6.94 4.43
N LYS A 43 21.74 -8.03 3.96
CA LYS A 43 23.18 -8.13 3.76
C LYS A 43 23.46 -8.89 2.48
N VAL A 44 24.41 -8.41 1.69
CA VAL A 44 24.86 -9.05 0.45
C VAL A 44 26.26 -9.61 0.68
N MET A 45 26.44 -10.87 0.30
CA MET A 45 27.68 -11.62 0.46
C MET A 45 27.94 -12.47 -0.78
N ASP A 46 29.19 -12.85 -1.00
CA ASP A 46 29.59 -13.86 -1.97
C ASP A 46 29.33 -15.29 -1.47
N GLU A 47 29.69 -16.29 -2.29
CA GLU A 47 29.54 -17.71 -1.95
C GLU A 47 30.43 -18.16 -0.77
N GLU A 48 31.50 -17.42 -0.49
CA GLU A 48 32.45 -17.67 0.59
C GLU A 48 32.09 -16.91 1.89
N MET A 49 30.93 -16.26 1.93
CA MET A 49 30.43 -15.44 3.04
C MET A 49 31.22 -14.14 3.28
N ASN A 50 31.97 -13.67 2.28
CA ASN A 50 32.58 -12.33 2.34
C ASN A 50 31.53 -11.27 1.98
N PRO A 51 31.47 -10.15 2.72
CA PRO A 51 30.54 -9.07 2.42
C PRO A 51 30.89 -8.37 1.10
N ILE A 52 29.86 -7.95 0.37
CA ILE A 52 30.01 -7.21 -0.89
C ILE A 52 29.51 -5.77 -0.71
N GLU A 53 30.44 -4.82 -0.76
CA GLU A 53 30.17 -3.37 -0.76
C GLU A 53 29.77 -2.88 -2.15
N GLY A 54 28.98 -1.80 -2.22
CA GLY A 54 28.73 -1.08 -3.47
C GLY A 54 27.60 -1.64 -4.34
N ILE A 55 26.91 -2.69 -3.90
CA ILE A 55 25.75 -3.23 -4.61
C ILE A 55 24.58 -2.27 -4.48
N LYS A 56 24.05 -1.85 -5.62
CA LYS A 56 22.83 -1.04 -5.68
C LYS A 56 21.61 -1.92 -5.39
N VAL A 57 20.92 -1.60 -4.31
CA VAL A 57 19.66 -2.22 -3.92
C VAL A 57 18.52 -1.27 -4.25
N SER A 58 17.53 -1.73 -5.02
CA SER A 58 16.36 -0.93 -5.41
C SER A 58 15.08 -1.62 -4.94
N ILE A 59 14.14 -0.84 -4.38
CA ILE A 59 12.82 -1.36 -3.99
C ILE A 59 11.73 -0.81 -4.89
N THR A 60 10.82 -1.69 -5.30
CA THR A 60 9.59 -1.36 -6.02
C THR A 60 8.40 -2.02 -5.34
N ASP A 61 7.34 -1.25 -5.20
CA ASP A 61 6.01 -1.73 -4.83
C ASP A 61 5.16 -1.82 -6.10
N SER A 62 4.52 -2.96 -6.33
CA SER A 62 3.65 -3.18 -7.49
C SER A 62 2.53 -2.13 -7.66
N GLN A 63 2.05 -1.53 -6.56
CA GLN A 63 0.97 -0.55 -6.62
C GLN A 63 1.46 0.89 -6.82
N ASN A 64 2.58 1.23 -6.18
CA ASN A 64 3.06 2.62 -6.11
C ASN A 64 4.33 2.87 -6.93
N GLY A 65 4.89 1.84 -7.56
CA GLY A 65 6.10 1.91 -8.36
C GLY A 65 7.40 1.92 -7.55
N TYR A 66 8.43 2.51 -8.14
CA TYR A 66 9.76 2.66 -7.54
C TYR A 66 9.69 3.45 -6.23
N LYS A 67 10.39 2.96 -5.21
CA LYS A 67 10.40 3.56 -3.87
C LYS A 67 11.73 4.23 -3.57
N ALA A 68 12.80 3.46 -3.55
CA ALA A 68 14.10 3.95 -3.11
C ALA A 68 15.23 3.08 -3.65
N ASP A 69 16.43 3.67 -3.62
CA ASP A 69 17.71 3.06 -3.90
C ASP A 69 18.59 3.21 -2.66
N GLU A 70 19.38 2.18 -2.36
CA GLU A 70 20.40 2.20 -1.32
C GLU A 70 21.64 1.44 -1.82
N MET A 71 22.81 1.73 -1.26
CA MET A 71 24.03 0.97 -1.54
C MET A 71 24.39 0.07 -0.35
N THR A 72 24.92 -1.12 -0.61
CA THR A 72 25.54 -1.90 0.45
C THR A 72 26.80 -1.21 0.96
N ASP A 73 26.98 -1.20 2.27
CA ASP A 73 28.16 -0.64 2.92
C ASP A 73 29.37 -1.61 2.91
N VAL A 74 30.48 -1.21 3.54
CA VAL A 74 31.70 -2.02 3.72
C VAL A 74 31.46 -3.37 4.40
N SER A 75 30.37 -3.50 5.16
CA SER A 75 29.96 -4.74 5.81
C SER A 75 28.98 -5.53 4.95
N GLY A 76 28.67 -5.08 3.73
CA GLY A 76 27.69 -5.65 2.82
C GLY A 76 26.25 -5.37 3.22
N GLU A 77 26.01 -4.49 4.20
CA GLU A 77 24.69 -4.24 4.78
C GLU A 77 23.96 -3.12 4.05
N PHE A 78 22.64 -3.26 3.93
CA PHE A 78 21.76 -2.19 3.44
C PHE A 78 20.54 -2.06 4.35
N ALA A 79 20.07 -0.83 4.51
CA ALA A 79 18.87 -0.53 5.28
C ALA A 79 18.16 0.68 4.69
N PHE A 80 16.93 0.48 4.21
CA PHE A 80 16.12 1.59 3.75
C PHE A 80 15.60 2.37 4.95
N ASN A 81 16.00 3.64 5.05
CA ASN A 81 15.53 4.56 6.08
C ASN A 81 14.08 4.98 5.84
N GLU A 82 13.64 4.98 4.59
CA GLU A 82 12.25 5.24 4.25
C GLU A 82 11.38 4.03 4.56
N THR A 83 10.32 4.29 5.30
CA THR A 83 9.30 3.29 5.63
C THR A 83 8.22 3.33 4.56
N ILE A 84 7.84 2.18 4.03
CA ILE A 84 6.68 2.11 3.14
C ILE A 84 5.44 2.09 4.03
N ALA A 85 4.67 3.17 4.02
CA ALA A 85 3.42 3.29 4.75
C ALA A 85 2.23 2.86 3.87
N GLY A 86 1.35 2.03 4.42
CA GLY A 86 0.11 1.63 3.75
C GLY A 86 -0.48 0.35 4.32
N PHE A 87 -1.82 0.24 4.36
CA PHE A 87 -2.49 -0.90 5.00
C PHE A 87 -2.34 -2.23 4.24
N SER A 88 -2.05 -2.19 2.94
CA SER A 88 -1.84 -3.37 2.13
C SER A 88 -0.71 -3.11 1.14
N ILE A 89 0.35 -3.90 1.28
CA ILE A 89 1.37 -4.06 0.23
C ILE A 89 1.15 -5.45 -0.36
N ASP A 90 0.84 -5.50 -1.65
CA ASP A 90 0.52 -6.75 -2.36
C ASP A 90 1.80 -7.51 -2.72
N GLU A 91 2.73 -6.82 -3.39
CA GLU A 91 4.01 -7.36 -3.81
C GLU A 91 5.09 -6.28 -3.74
N VAL A 92 6.20 -6.60 -3.06
CA VAL A 92 7.44 -5.83 -3.08
C VAL A 92 8.49 -6.61 -3.83
N ARG A 93 9.18 -5.94 -4.74
CA ARG A 93 10.36 -6.47 -5.42
C ARG A 93 11.58 -5.71 -4.97
N VAL A 94 12.62 -6.47 -4.63
CA VAL A 94 13.95 -5.95 -4.33
C VAL A 94 14.88 -6.38 -5.45
N PHE A 95 15.56 -5.42 -6.05
CA PHE A 95 16.52 -5.63 -7.11
C PHE A 95 17.92 -5.36 -6.59
N PHE A 96 18.86 -6.21 -6.96
CA PHE A 96 20.27 -6.06 -6.66
C PHE A 96 21.00 -5.88 -7.99
N ARG A 97 21.80 -4.82 -8.10
CA ARG A 97 22.56 -4.51 -9.30
C ARG A 97 23.97 -4.11 -8.92
N ASP A 98 24.91 -4.85 -9.45
CA ASP A 98 26.29 -4.40 -9.56
C ASP A 98 26.37 -3.25 -10.60
N ILE A 99 26.96 -2.13 -10.18
CA ILE A 99 27.07 -0.90 -10.97
C ILE A 99 28.52 -0.47 -11.23
N ASP A 100 29.49 -1.14 -10.61
CA ASP A 100 30.92 -0.83 -10.75
C ASP A 100 31.70 -1.96 -11.46
N GLY A 101 31.06 -3.10 -11.70
CA GLY A 101 31.59 -4.19 -12.51
C GLY A 101 32.42 -5.15 -11.66
N SER A 102 33.61 -5.53 -12.15
CA SER A 102 34.41 -6.57 -11.48
C SER A 102 34.85 -6.22 -10.05
N ASP A 103 34.82 -4.93 -9.70
CA ASP A 103 35.29 -4.44 -8.40
C ASP A 103 34.25 -4.68 -7.28
N GLY A 104 32.96 -4.86 -7.63
CA GLY A 104 31.84 -5.02 -6.69
C GLY A 104 31.16 -6.39 -6.70
N GLY A 105 31.81 -7.45 -7.21
CA GLY A 105 31.32 -8.83 -7.03
C GLY A 105 31.28 -9.73 -8.26
N GLY A 106 31.48 -9.18 -9.47
CA GLY A 106 31.69 -9.96 -10.71
C GLY A 106 30.44 -10.47 -11.42
#